data_AF-A0A1E4J0T8-F1
#
_entry.id   AF-A0A1E4J0T8-F1
#
_cell.length_a   1.000
_cell.length_b   1.000
_cell.length_c   1.000
_cell.angle_alpha   90.00
_cell.angle_beta   90.00
_cell.angle_gamma   90.00
#
_symmetry.space_group_name_H-M   'P 1'
#
loop_
_entity.id
_entity.type
_entity.pdbx_description
1 polymer ?
#
loop_
_entity_poly.entity_id
_entity_poly.type
_entity_poly.pdbx_seq_one_letter_code
_entity_poly.pdbx_strand_id
1 'polypeptide(L)'
;MNLTARAWAGLVAGAVAALLLAACAFAIHGAGRMQERAAWQQKEAQRATQLAQDLQAEYERGRAASAKYQLGASALQSSYLSLEGPTHDLRQRVSLVLPPAVPERRARQTACTAPAAAPEPHADGPHRLSLAAVWMWNSALAGTDVPAGACGLADTSVEACAADSGLTVDDAWTNHDINARSCAADRLRYRALIEFLTERPAP
;
A
#
# COMPACT_ATOMS: atom_id res chain seq x y z
N MET A 1 11.61 -46.04 92.62
CA MET A 1 11.20 -45.26 91.42
C MET A 1 11.13 -46.22 90.24
N ASN A 2 9.94 -46.43 89.69
CA ASN A 2 9.62 -47.51 88.76
C ASN A 2 10.23 -47.27 87.37
N LEU A 3 11.04 -48.22 86.88
CA LEU A 3 11.70 -48.17 85.57
C LEU A 3 10.71 -47.98 84.41
N THR A 4 9.47 -48.44 84.57
CA THR A 4 8.39 -48.30 83.57
C THR A 4 7.96 -46.85 83.36
N ALA A 5 7.84 -46.04 84.42
CA ALA A 5 7.43 -44.64 84.32
C ALA A 5 8.49 -43.77 83.61
N ARG A 6 9.78 -44.09 83.79
CA ARG A 6 10.89 -43.41 83.10
C ARG A 6 10.93 -43.78 81.60
N ALA A 7 10.66 -45.03 81.26
CA ALA A 7 10.58 -45.48 79.86
C ALA A 7 9.42 -44.81 79.11
N TRP A 8 8.25 -44.70 79.73
CA TRP A 8 7.10 -43.98 79.16
C TRP A 8 7.35 -42.48 79.00
N ALA A 9 7.97 -41.83 79.98
CA ALA A 9 8.35 -40.41 79.88
C ALA A 9 9.36 -40.16 78.74
N GLY A 10 10.32 -41.07 78.54
CA GLY A 10 11.26 -41.01 77.41
C GLY A 10 10.59 -41.17 76.05
N LEU A 11 9.63 -42.10 75.92
CA LEU A 11 8.85 -42.30 74.70
C LEU A 11 7.98 -41.08 74.36
N VAL A 12 7.30 -40.50 75.34
CA VAL A 12 6.48 -39.30 75.15
C VAL A 12 7.35 -38.11 74.77
N ALA A 13 8.47 -37.88 75.45
CA ALA A 13 9.40 -36.81 75.12
C ALA A 13 9.97 -36.97 73.69
N GLY A 14 10.32 -38.20 73.29
CA GLY A 14 10.77 -38.51 71.94
C GLY A 14 9.70 -38.26 70.87
N ALA A 15 8.45 -38.66 71.13
CA ALA A 15 7.33 -38.43 70.22
C ALA A 15 7.00 -36.94 70.06
N VAL A 16 7.04 -36.16 71.15
CA VAL A 16 6.86 -34.70 71.11
C VAL A 16 7.99 -34.03 70.33
N ALA A 17 9.25 -34.43 70.56
CA ALA A 17 10.38 -33.90 69.81
C ALA A 17 10.26 -34.21 68.31
N ALA A 18 9.85 -35.42 67.93
CA ALA A 18 9.62 -35.80 66.54
C ALA A 18 8.50 -34.99 65.88
N LEU A 19 7.38 -34.76 66.59
CA LEU A 19 6.28 -33.93 66.10
C LEU A 19 6.69 -32.46 65.92
N LEU A 20 7.47 -31.91 66.84
CA LEU A 20 8.01 -30.55 66.72
C LEU A 20 8.95 -30.42 65.52
N LEU A 21 9.85 -31.39 65.32
CA LEU A 21 10.74 -31.41 64.15
C LEU A 21 9.95 -31.52 62.83
N ALA A 22 8.92 -32.36 62.78
CA ALA A 22 8.05 -32.48 61.62
C ALA A 22 7.28 -31.18 61.33
N ALA A 23 6.76 -30.51 62.37
CA ALA A 23 6.09 -29.22 62.23
C ALA A 23 7.04 -28.12 61.73
N CYS A 24 8.28 -28.07 62.25
CA CYS A 24 9.31 -27.14 61.79
C CYS A 24 9.69 -27.41 60.33
N ALA A 25 9.90 -28.68 59.94
CA ALA A 25 10.20 -29.04 58.56
C ALA A 25 9.06 -28.65 57.60
N PHE A 26 7.80 -28.88 58.01
CA PHE A 26 6.64 -28.49 57.22
C PHE A 26 6.53 -26.96 57.07
N ALA A 27 6.78 -26.20 58.15
CA ALA A 27 6.76 -24.74 58.11
C ALA A 27 7.85 -24.16 57.20
N ILE A 28 9.08 -24.69 57.27
CA ILE A 28 10.20 -24.27 56.41
C ILE A 28 9.89 -24.59 54.94
N HIS A 29 9.40 -25.80 54.66
CA HIS A 29 9.04 -26.22 53.31
C HIS A 29 7.88 -25.37 52.75
N GLY A 30 6.87 -25.06 53.57
CA GLY A 30 5.77 -24.17 53.21
C GLY A 30 6.24 -22.76 52.89
N ALA A 31 7.12 -22.19 53.72
CA ALA A 31 7.69 -20.85 53.52
C ALA A 31 8.50 -20.75 52.22
N GLY A 32 9.34 -21.76 51.92
CA GLY A 32 10.11 -21.80 50.67
C GLY A 32 9.23 -21.80 49.42
N ARG A 33 8.19 -22.65 49.38
CA ARG A 33 7.25 -22.68 48.25
C ARG A 33 6.48 -21.37 48.07
N MET A 34 6.16 -20.68 49.17
CA MET A 34 5.48 -19.38 49.11
C MET A 34 6.41 -18.29 48.54
N GLN A 35 7.69 -18.29 48.92
CA GLN A 35 8.68 -17.36 48.37
C GLN A 35 8.93 -17.58 46.87
N GLU A 36 9.06 -18.84 46.44
CA GLU A 36 9.22 -19.19 45.02
C GLU A 36 8.00 -18.75 44.19
N ARG A 37 6.79 -18.99 44.70
CA ARG A 37 5.55 -18.54 44.05
C ARG A 37 5.46 -17.03 43.97
N ALA A 38 5.78 -16.32 45.05
CA ALA A 38 5.77 -14.86 45.06
C ALA A 38 6.79 -14.29 44.06
N ALA A 39 8.00 -14.84 44.02
CA ALA A 39 9.03 -14.45 43.06
C ALA A 39 8.60 -14.74 41.61
N TRP A 40 7.94 -15.87 41.36
CA TRP A 40 7.40 -16.21 40.06
C TRP A 40 6.27 -15.24 39.65
N GLN A 41 5.33 -14.96 40.54
CA GLN A 41 4.22 -14.02 40.29
C GLN A 41 4.73 -12.60 40.01
N GLN A 42 5.76 -12.14 40.72
CA GLN A 42 6.38 -10.84 40.46
C GLN A 42 7.03 -10.80 39.07
N LYS A 43 7.78 -11.84 38.69
CA LYS A 43 8.36 -11.94 37.35
C LYS A 43 7.29 -11.94 36.26
N GLU A 44 6.20 -12.65 36.47
CA GLU A 44 5.10 -12.72 35.50
C GLU A 44 4.38 -11.38 35.38
N ALA A 45 4.12 -10.70 36.50
CA ALA A 45 3.55 -9.36 36.50
C ALA A 45 4.46 -8.34 35.80
N GLN A 46 5.78 -8.42 36.00
CA GLN A 46 6.75 -7.57 35.30
C GLN A 46 6.72 -7.81 33.79
N ARG A 47 6.71 -9.08 33.36
CA ARG A 47 6.60 -9.44 31.93
C ARG A 47 5.31 -8.95 31.31
N ALA A 48 4.18 -9.13 31.99
CA ALA A 48 2.89 -8.63 31.53
C ALA A 48 2.89 -7.10 31.39
N THR A 49 3.52 -6.40 32.33
CA THR A 49 3.65 -4.93 32.27
C THR A 49 4.53 -4.49 31.09
N GLN A 50 5.67 -5.15 30.88
CA GLN A 50 6.55 -4.87 29.73
C GLN A 50 5.82 -5.10 28.41
N LEU A 51 5.16 -6.24 28.25
CA LEU A 51 4.40 -6.55 27.03
C LEU A 51 3.26 -5.54 26.78
N ALA A 52 2.59 -5.07 27.84
CA ALA A 52 1.58 -4.02 27.72
C ALA A 52 2.18 -2.67 27.28
N GLN A 53 3.36 -2.33 27.80
CA GLN A 53 4.09 -1.10 27.40
C GLN A 53 4.55 -1.18 25.94
N ASP A 54 5.10 -2.32 25.53
CA ASP A 54 5.54 -2.55 24.15
C ASP A 54 4.35 -2.46 23.19
N LEU A 55 3.22 -3.11 23.51
CA LEU A 55 2.01 -3.03 22.70
C LEU A 55 1.46 -1.61 22.60
N GLN A 56 1.50 -0.85 23.70
CA GLN A 56 1.07 0.55 23.70
C GLN A 56 1.99 1.41 22.81
N ALA A 57 3.31 1.19 22.87
CA ALA A 57 4.27 1.90 22.03
C ALA A 57 4.06 1.59 20.53
N GLU A 58 3.80 0.33 20.19
CA GLU A 58 3.44 -0.10 18.83
C GLU A 58 2.16 0.58 18.33
N TYR A 59 1.14 0.65 19.18
CA TYR A 59 -0.12 1.33 18.86
C TYR A 59 0.08 2.83 18.61
N GLU A 60 0.83 3.51 19.49
CA GLU A 60 1.11 4.94 19.32
C GLU A 60 1.94 5.21 18.06
N ARG A 61 2.91 4.34 17.73
CA ARG A 61 3.66 4.45 16.47
C ARG A 61 2.73 4.32 15.26
N GLY A 62 1.85 3.32 15.26
CA GLY A 62 0.87 3.13 14.19
C GLY A 62 -0.07 4.33 14.04
N ARG A 63 -0.53 4.89 15.16
CA ARG A 63 -1.39 6.09 15.20
C ARG A 63 -0.67 7.32 14.62
N ALA A 64 0.58 7.55 15.03
CA ALA A 64 1.39 8.66 14.54
C ALA A 64 1.67 8.55 13.02
N ALA A 65 2.03 7.36 12.54
CA ALA A 65 2.26 7.11 11.12
C ALA A 65 0.99 7.32 10.27
N SER A 66 -0.16 6.85 10.77
CA SER A 66 -1.46 7.07 10.12
C SER A 66 -1.82 8.55 10.04
N ALA A 67 -1.64 9.31 11.12
CA ALA A 67 -1.88 10.75 11.13
C ALA A 67 -0.99 11.50 10.13
N LYS A 68 0.30 11.16 10.06
CA LYS A 68 1.25 11.72 9.08
C LYS A 68 0.81 11.43 7.64
N TYR A 69 0.40 10.19 7.36
CA TYR A 69 -0.12 9.83 6.03
C TYR A 69 -1.38 10.61 5.66
N GLN A 70 -2.35 10.76 6.58
CA GLN A 70 -3.58 11.51 6.34
C GLN A 70 -3.32 12.99 6.04
N LEU A 71 -2.38 13.61 6.75
CA LEU A 71 -1.93 14.97 6.44
C LEU A 71 -1.33 15.07 5.04
N GLY A 72 -0.46 14.13 4.65
CA GLY A 72 0.10 14.09 3.30
C GLY A 72 -0.97 13.88 2.22
N ALA A 73 -1.95 13.00 2.46
CA ALA A 73 -3.01 12.69 1.51
C ALA A 73 -3.96 13.89 1.31
N SER A 74 -4.32 14.58 2.39
CA SER A 74 -5.13 15.79 2.31
C SER A 74 -4.41 16.95 1.59
N ALA A 75 -3.11 17.12 1.84
CA ALA A 75 -2.29 18.10 1.13
C ALA A 75 -2.19 17.78 -0.37
N LEU A 76 -1.99 16.51 -0.74
CA LEU A 76 -1.96 16.06 -2.13
C LEU A 76 -3.30 16.35 -2.82
N GLN A 77 -4.41 16.00 -2.17
CA GLN A 77 -5.76 16.28 -2.69
C GLN A 77 -6.00 17.77 -2.90
N SER A 78 -5.61 18.61 -1.92
CA SER A 78 -5.73 20.07 -2.03
C SER A 78 -4.91 20.62 -3.20
N SER A 79 -3.70 20.09 -3.43
CA SER A 79 -2.88 20.46 -4.58
C SER A 79 -3.60 20.16 -5.90
N TYR A 80 -4.21 18.99 -6.06
CA TYR A 80 -4.95 18.65 -7.28
C TYR A 80 -6.16 19.55 -7.50
N LEU A 81 -6.95 19.82 -6.45
CA LEU A 81 -8.08 20.74 -6.53
C LEU A 81 -7.64 22.16 -6.92
N SER A 82 -6.49 22.62 -6.44
CA SER A 82 -5.96 23.94 -6.81
C SER A 82 -5.50 24.04 -8.28
N LEU A 83 -5.12 22.91 -8.87
CA LEU A 83 -4.61 22.85 -10.25
C LEU A 83 -5.71 22.63 -11.29
N GLU A 84 -6.89 22.18 -10.89
CA GLU A 84 -7.97 21.78 -11.80
C GLU A 84 -8.44 22.95 -12.70
N GLY A 85 -8.74 24.11 -12.11
CA GLY A 85 -9.13 25.32 -12.85
C GLY A 85 -8.05 25.82 -13.82
N PRO A 86 -6.81 26.10 -13.34
CA PRO A 86 -5.71 26.52 -14.21
C PRO A 86 -5.41 25.55 -15.35
N THR A 87 -5.51 24.24 -15.10
CA THR A 87 -5.26 23.22 -16.12
C THR A 87 -6.36 23.20 -17.18
N HIS A 88 -7.63 23.32 -16.77
CA HIS A 88 -8.75 23.40 -17.71
C HIS A 88 -8.64 24.63 -18.62
N ASP A 89 -8.33 25.80 -18.05
CA ASP A 89 -8.12 27.04 -18.78
C ASP A 89 -6.96 26.94 -19.79
N LEU A 90 -5.86 26.29 -19.41
CA LEU A 90 -4.73 26.05 -20.31
C LEU A 90 -5.13 25.15 -21.47
N ARG A 91 -5.88 24.07 -21.22
CA ARG A 91 -6.35 23.15 -22.27
C ARG A 91 -7.21 23.87 -23.31
N GLN A 92 -8.07 24.79 -22.88
CA GLN A 92 -8.91 25.56 -23.82
C GLN A 92 -8.12 26.56 -24.69
N ARG A 93 -6.94 26.99 -24.25
CA ARG A 93 -6.14 28.02 -24.94
C ARG A 93 -5.11 27.45 -25.91
N VAL A 94 -4.75 26.17 -25.77
CA VAL A 94 -3.74 25.53 -26.63
C VAL A 94 -4.41 25.02 -27.91
N SER A 95 -4.09 25.68 -29.02
CA SER A 95 -4.42 25.16 -30.35
C SER A 95 -3.59 23.91 -30.64
N LEU A 96 -4.26 22.82 -31.03
CA LEU A 96 -3.60 21.64 -31.60
C LEU A 96 -2.94 22.04 -32.92
N VAL A 97 -1.61 22.10 -32.93
CA VAL A 97 -0.82 22.28 -34.15
C VAL A 97 -0.78 20.94 -34.88
N LEU A 98 -1.68 20.77 -35.85
CA LEU A 98 -1.66 19.63 -36.75
C LEU A 98 -0.56 19.85 -37.80
N PRO A 99 0.39 18.93 -37.98
CA PRO A 99 1.28 18.99 -39.14
C PRO A 99 0.41 18.95 -40.40
N PRO A 100 0.78 19.71 -41.45
CA PRO A 100 0.01 19.70 -42.69
C PRO A 100 -0.12 18.26 -43.18
N ALA A 101 -1.33 17.84 -43.52
CA ALA A 101 -1.59 16.52 -44.08
C ALA A 101 -0.66 16.33 -45.29
N VAL A 102 0.35 15.47 -45.14
CA VAL A 102 1.25 15.16 -46.25
C VAL A 102 0.37 14.42 -47.26
N PRO A 103 0.20 14.93 -48.48
CA PRO A 103 -0.55 14.21 -49.49
C PRO A 103 0.11 12.85 -49.65
N GLU A 104 -0.68 11.78 -49.46
CA GLU A 104 -0.23 10.42 -49.75
C GLU A 104 0.45 10.46 -51.12
N ARG A 105 1.73 10.11 -51.13
CA ARG A 105 2.44 9.89 -52.38
C ARG A 105 1.86 8.61 -52.96
N ARG A 106 0.71 8.74 -53.62
CA ARG A 106 -0.01 7.69 -54.31
C ARG A 106 1.02 6.93 -55.12
N ALA A 107 1.33 5.71 -54.70
CA ALA A 107 2.08 4.79 -55.53
C ALA A 107 1.32 4.77 -56.87
N ARG A 108 2.03 5.13 -57.93
CA ARG A 108 1.50 5.37 -59.27
C ARG A 108 0.86 4.09 -59.80
N GLN A 109 -0.40 3.84 -59.43
CA GLN A 109 -1.25 2.87 -60.09
C GLN A 109 -2.07 3.62 -61.14
N THR A 110 -1.63 3.45 -62.38
CA THR A 110 -2.41 3.69 -63.59
C THR A 110 -3.70 2.88 -63.54
N ALA A 111 -4.86 3.55 -63.35
CA ALA A 111 -6.10 3.26 -64.07
C ALA A 111 -7.23 4.25 -63.69
N CYS A 112 -7.80 4.87 -64.73
CA CYS A 112 -9.17 5.39 -64.89
C CYS A 112 -9.88 6.08 -63.71
N THR A 113 -9.94 7.41 -63.83
CA THR A 113 -11.12 8.28 -63.70
C THR A 113 -12.20 7.92 -62.67
N ALA A 114 -12.07 8.50 -61.48
CA ALA A 114 -13.19 9.04 -60.70
C ALA A 114 -12.73 10.38 -60.11
N PRO A 115 -13.57 11.44 -60.08
CA PRO A 115 -13.18 12.68 -59.44
C PRO A 115 -12.91 12.42 -57.96
N ALA A 116 -11.69 12.75 -57.53
CA ALA A 116 -11.33 12.74 -56.13
C ALA A 116 -12.24 13.74 -55.41
N ALA A 117 -13.05 13.25 -54.47
CA ALA A 117 -13.73 14.13 -53.52
C ALA A 117 -12.67 15.02 -52.86
N ALA A 118 -12.92 16.32 -52.85
CA ALA A 118 -12.10 17.26 -52.12
C ALA A 118 -11.97 16.79 -50.66
N PRO A 119 -10.81 16.97 -50.00
CA PRO A 119 -10.73 16.74 -48.57
C PRO A 119 -11.80 17.60 -47.92
N GLU A 120 -12.77 16.95 -47.26
CA GLU A 120 -13.79 17.70 -46.54
C GLU A 120 -13.10 18.60 -45.52
N PRO A 121 -13.54 19.86 -45.39
CA PRO A 121 -13.04 20.73 -44.33
C PRO A 121 -13.23 19.97 -43.02
N HIS A 122 -12.15 19.88 -42.23
CA HIS A 122 -12.18 19.26 -40.92
C HIS A 122 -13.39 19.79 -40.16
N ALA A 123 -14.36 18.92 -39.93
CA ALA A 123 -15.56 19.25 -39.20
C ALA A 123 -15.14 19.87 -37.85
N ASP A 124 -15.85 20.92 -37.43
CA ASP A 124 -15.78 21.56 -36.12
C ASP A 124 -16.19 20.62 -34.94
N GLY A 125 -15.87 19.32 -35.05
CA GLY A 125 -16.11 18.30 -34.05
C GLY A 125 -14.88 18.05 -33.18
N PRO A 126 -15.06 17.41 -32.01
CA PRO A 126 -13.95 17.10 -31.11
C PRO A 126 -12.91 16.23 -31.84
N HIS A 127 -11.63 16.61 -31.75
CA HIS A 127 -10.54 15.88 -32.35
C HIS A 127 -10.50 14.44 -31.81
N ARG A 128 -10.63 13.47 -32.71
CA ARG A 128 -10.63 12.03 -32.41
C ARG A 128 -9.27 11.40 -32.63
N LEU A 129 -8.98 10.35 -31.88
CA LEU A 129 -7.74 9.58 -31.96
C LEU A 129 -7.93 8.39 -32.89
N SER A 130 -6.98 8.17 -33.78
CA SER A 130 -6.91 6.92 -34.56
C SER A 130 -6.38 5.77 -33.70
N LEU A 131 -6.60 4.53 -34.14
CA LEU A 131 -6.01 3.36 -33.51
C LEU A 131 -4.47 3.42 -33.47
N ALA A 132 -3.81 4.00 -34.48
CA ALA A 132 -2.37 4.24 -34.43
C ALA A 132 -1.96 5.22 -33.33
N ALA A 133 -2.73 6.29 -33.12
CA ALA A 133 -2.44 7.24 -32.04
C ALA A 133 -2.58 6.57 -30.67
N VAL A 134 -3.61 5.75 -30.48
CA VAL A 134 -3.82 4.98 -29.25
C VAL A 134 -2.74 3.91 -29.06
N TRP A 135 -2.33 3.22 -30.13
CA TRP A 135 -1.21 2.28 -30.08
C TRP A 135 0.07 2.99 -29.63
N MET A 136 0.45 4.09 -30.29
CA MET A 136 1.64 4.86 -29.92
C MET A 136 1.59 5.31 -28.46
N TRP A 137 0.44 5.78 -28.00
CA TRP A 137 0.25 6.22 -26.61
C TRP A 137 0.40 5.07 -25.61
N ASN A 138 -0.27 3.93 -25.83
CA ASN A 138 -0.16 2.75 -24.97
C ASN A 138 1.28 2.22 -24.94
N SER A 139 1.95 2.21 -26.11
CA SER A 139 3.33 1.75 -26.20
C SER A 139 4.29 2.64 -25.44
N ALA A 140 4.10 3.97 -25.52
CA ALA A 140 4.90 4.93 -24.76
C ALA A 140 4.72 4.76 -23.25
N LEU A 141 3.50 4.47 -22.78
CA LEU A 141 3.22 4.21 -21.36
C LEU A 141 3.81 2.88 -20.89
N ALA A 142 3.76 1.84 -21.72
CA ALA A 142 4.23 0.50 -21.38
C ALA A 142 5.75 0.31 -21.60
N GLY A 143 6.41 1.17 -22.37
CA GLY A 143 7.80 1.01 -22.79
C GLY A 143 8.03 -0.15 -23.77
N THR A 144 6.95 -0.67 -24.37
CA THR A 144 6.94 -1.79 -25.33
C THR A 144 5.74 -1.64 -26.26
N ASP A 145 5.72 -2.32 -27.40
CA ASP A 145 4.58 -2.23 -28.33
C ASP A 145 3.30 -2.83 -27.74
N VAL A 146 2.24 -2.01 -27.66
CA VAL A 146 0.91 -2.41 -27.15
C VAL A 146 -0.17 -2.07 -28.18
N PRO A 147 -0.50 -3.01 -29.10
CA PRO A 147 -1.38 -2.75 -30.23
C PRO A 147 -2.81 -2.33 -29.81
N ALA A 148 -3.47 -1.54 -30.66
CA ALA A 148 -4.82 -1.03 -30.42
C ALA A 148 -5.78 -1.48 -31.53
N GLY A 149 -6.74 -2.34 -31.18
CA GLY A 149 -7.67 -2.92 -32.16
C GLY A 149 -6.94 -3.73 -33.23
N ALA A 150 -7.31 -3.52 -34.51
CA ALA A 150 -6.64 -4.16 -35.63
C ALA A 150 -5.24 -3.58 -35.90
N CYS A 151 -5.01 -2.31 -35.56
CA CYS A 151 -3.73 -1.62 -35.76
C CYS A 151 -2.64 -2.16 -34.83
N GLY A 152 -1.63 -2.82 -35.41
CA GLY A 152 -0.48 -3.36 -34.70
C GLY A 152 -0.10 -4.77 -35.19
N LEU A 153 0.25 -5.68 -34.28
CA LEU A 153 0.76 -7.03 -34.65
C LEU A 153 -0.17 -7.84 -35.58
N ALA A 154 -1.47 -7.54 -35.60
CA ALA A 154 -2.46 -8.23 -36.44
C ALA A 154 -2.60 -7.61 -37.84
N ASP A 155 -2.54 -6.28 -37.94
CA ASP A 155 -2.59 -5.53 -39.20
C ASP A 155 -1.97 -4.12 -39.02
N THR A 156 -0.91 -3.79 -39.76
CA THR A 156 -0.30 -2.45 -39.76
C THR A 156 -0.67 -1.65 -41.01
N SER A 157 -1.74 -2.04 -41.72
CA SER A 157 -2.26 -1.31 -42.86
C SER A 157 -2.65 0.12 -42.49
N VAL A 158 -2.55 1.03 -43.47
CA VAL A 158 -2.93 2.44 -43.29
C VAL A 158 -4.39 2.52 -42.88
N GLU A 159 -5.24 1.66 -43.44
CA GLU A 159 -6.67 1.58 -43.17
C GLU A 159 -6.96 1.14 -41.72
N ALA A 160 -6.34 0.05 -41.25
CA ALA A 160 -6.52 -0.41 -39.87
C ALA A 160 -6.01 0.62 -38.85
N CYS A 161 -4.92 1.29 -39.18
CA CYS A 161 -4.27 2.27 -38.30
C CYS A 161 -4.90 3.66 -38.32
N ALA A 162 -5.58 4.03 -39.41
CA ALA A 162 -6.36 5.26 -39.50
C ALA A 162 -7.78 5.15 -38.91
N ALA A 163 -8.25 3.94 -38.61
CA ALA A 163 -9.57 3.72 -38.03
C ALA A 163 -9.77 4.51 -36.72
N ASP A 164 -10.97 5.05 -36.53
CA ASP A 164 -11.35 5.77 -35.32
C ASP A 164 -11.30 4.82 -34.11
N SER A 165 -10.60 5.24 -33.06
CA SER A 165 -10.56 4.51 -31.80
C SER A 165 -11.82 4.71 -30.96
N GLY A 166 -12.65 5.70 -31.30
CA GLY A 166 -13.78 6.16 -30.50
C GLY A 166 -13.39 7.11 -29.37
N LEU A 167 -12.09 7.37 -29.17
CA LEU A 167 -11.57 8.28 -28.14
C LEU A 167 -11.30 9.66 -28.70
N THR A 168 -11.57 10.68 -27.90
CA THR A 168 -11.21 12.08 -28.16
C THR A 168 -9.90 12.45 -27.47
N VAL A 169 -9.33 13.60 -27.84
CA VAL A 169 -8.18 14.18 -27.13
C VAL A 169 -8.52 14.48 -25.66
N ASP A 170 -9.76 14.88 -25.36
CA ASP A 170 -10.21 15.13 -23.98
C ASP A 170 -10.26 13.84 -23.15
N ASP A 171 -10.64 12.72 -23.76
CA ASP A 171 -10.60 11.41 -23.10
C ASP A 171 -9.16 11.02 -22.73
N ALA A 172 -8.21 11.25 -23.64
CA ALA A 172 -6.79 10.98 -23.36
C ALA A 172 -6.23 11.87 -22.25
N TRP A 173 -6.57 13.16 -22.24
CA TRP A 173 -6.17 14.07 -21.15
C TRP A 173 -6.79 13.69 -19.81
N THR A 174 -8.05 13.26 -19.80
CA THR A 174 -8.75 12.79 -18.60
C THR A 174 -8.10 11.52 -18.07
N ASN A 175 -7.76 10.58 -18.95
CA ASN A 175 -7.02 9.38 -18.57
C ASN A 175 -5.64 9.71 -17.98
N HIS A 176 -4.91 10.65 -18.59
CA HIS A 176 -3.62 11.11 -18.07
C HIS A 176 -3.75 11.74 -16.67
N ASP A 177 -4.77 12.56 -16.42
CA ASP A 177 -5.01 13.15 -15.10
C ASP A 177 -5.30 12.06 -14.05
N ILE A 178 -6.20 11.13 -14.37
CA ILE A 178 -6.54 10.00 -13.48
C ILE A 178 -5.31 9.16 -13.16
N ASN A 179 -4.51 8.81 -14.17
CA ASN A 179 -3.30 8.01 -14.01
C ASN A 179 -2.23 8.76 -13.19
N ALA A 180 -2.07 10.06 -13.42
CA ALA A 180 -1.12 10.86 -12.65
C ALA A 180 -1.53 10.95 -11.17
N ARG A 181 -2.82 11.16 -10.89
CA ARG A 181 -3.39 11.19 -9.53
C ARG A 181 -3.21 9.85 -8.82
N SER A 182 -3.56 8.75 -9.46
CA SER A 182 -3.42 7.41 -8.88
C SER A 182 -1.95 7.08 -8.61
N CYS A 183 -1.04 7.38 -9.54
CA CYS A 183 0.39 7.18 -9.35
C CYS A 183 0.95 8.00 -8.17
N ALA A 184 0.53 9.25 -8.02
CA ALA A 184 0.96 10.09 -6.91
C ALA A 184 0.45 9.58 -5.56
N ALA A 185 -0.83 9.17 -5.50
CA ALA A 185 -1.42 8.58 -4.31
C ALA A 185 -0.72 7.27 -3.90
N ASP A 186 -0.44 6.40 -4.87
CA ASP A 186 0.30 5.15 -4.63
C ASP A 186 1.72 5.40 -4.14
N ARG A 187 2.45 6.34 -4.77
CA ARG A 187 3.80 6.73 -4.32
C ARG A 187 3.79 7.24 -2.88
N LEU A 188 2.81 8.06 -2.51
CA LEU A 188 2.65 8.54 -1.14
C LEU A 188 2.38 7.38 -0.17
N ARG A 189 1.44 6.49 -0.51
CA ARG A 189 1.08 5.31 0.30
C ARG A 189 2.28 4.38 0.51
N TYR A 190 2.99 4.04 -0.56
CA TYR A 190 4.16 3.17 -0.48
C TYR A 190 5.29 3.80 0.32
N ARG A 191 5.54 5.10 0.15
CA ARG A 191 6.52 5.82 0.96
C ARG A 191 6.16 5.75 2.45
N ALA A 192 4.91 6.04 2.81
CA ALA A 192 4.46 5.98 4.19
C ALA A 192 4.59 4.56 4.79
N LEU A 193 4.27 3.53 4.01
CA LEU A 193 4.46 2.13 4.42
C LEU A 193 5.94 1.79 4.62
N ILE A 194 6.80 2.18 3.69
CA ILE A 194 8.26 1.96 3.80
C ILE A 194 8.80 2.66 5.05
N GLU A 195 8.45 3.92 5.27
CA GLU A 195 8.85 4.68 6.48
C GLU A 195 8.42 3.93 7.74
N PHE A 196 7.14 3.53 7.85
CA PHE A 196 6.63 2.80 9.02
C PHE A 196 7.35 1.46 9.26
N LEU A 197 7.70 0.73 8.19
CA LEU A 197 8.38 -0.57 8.29
C LEU A 197 9.89 -0.43 8.59
N THR A 198 10.51 0.68 8.18
CA THR A 198 11.96 0.92 8.30
C THR A 198 12.35 1.70 9.56
N GLU A 199 11.46 2.52 10.11
CA GLU A 199 11.62 3.22 11.40
C GLU A 199 11.46 2.26 12.62
N ARG A 200 11.95 1.01 12.51
CA ARG A 200 11.86 0.03 13.62
C ARG A 200 12.40 0.64 14.91
N PRO A 201 11.68 0.51 16.04
CA PRO A 201 12.29 0.75 17.34
C PRO A 201 13.52 -0.15 17.48
N ALA A 202 14.66 0.41 17.87
CA ALA A 202 15.80 -0.41 18.26
C ALA A 202 15.38 -1.32 19.43
N PRO A 203 15.88 -2.58 19.48
CA PRO A 203 15.57 -3.52 20.56
C PRO A 203 16.02 -3.00 21.93
#